data_AF-A0A351A699-F1
#
_entry.id   AF-A0A351A699-F1
#
_cell.length_a   1.000
_cell.length_b   1.000
_cell.length_c   1.000
_cell.angle_alpha   90.00
_cell.angle_beta   90.00
_cell.angle_gamma   90.00
#
_symmetry.space_group_name_H-M   'P 1'
#
loop_
_entity.id
_entity.type
_entity.pdbx_description
1 polymer ?
#
loop_
_entity_poly.entity_id
_entity_poly.type
_entity_poly.pdbx_seq_one_letter_code
_entity_poly.pdbx_strand_id
1 'polypeptide(L)'
;MKLSKLITLAALVAVGPAFAADKHDHAHEHESMHGGLVVEVKDVDLELVAKPDVIQLHLRDHGKPVDVTNGSAKLTLLSGTDKQEVELRPAGDRLEAKGSFK
;
A
#
# COMPACT_ATOMS: atom_id res chain seq x y z
N MET A 1 40.42 -29.83 -28.59
CA MET A 1 41.19 -28.78 -27.89
C MET A 1 40.36 -27.51 -27.99
N LYS A 2 39.63 -27.18 -26.92
CA LYS A 2 39.95 -26.14 -25.92
C LYS A 2 39.46 -24.74 -26.36
N LEU A 3 38.34 -24.35 -25.75
CA LEU A 3 38.00 -23.02 -25.22
C LEU A 3 38.70 -21.82 -25.89
N SER A 4 38.03 -21.21 -26.87
CA SER A 4 38.28 -19.81 -27.22
C SER A 4 37.13 -18.99 -26.69
N LYS A 5 37.44 -18.31 -25.59
CA LYS A 5 36.56 -17.72 -24.60
C LYS A 5 35.64 -16.63 -25.16
N LEU A 6 34.39 -16.67 -24.69
CA LEU A 6 33.38 -15.61 -24.79
C LEU A 6 34.00 -14.25 -24.47
N ILE A 7 33.83 -13.29 -25.39
CA ILE A 7 34.04 -11.87 -25.10
C ILE A 7 32.71 -11.29 -24.60
N THR A 8 32.79 -10.91 -23.34
CA THR A 8 31.83 -10.21 -22.50
C THR A 8 31.39 -8.88 -23.11
N LEU A 9 30.08 -8.63 -23.18
CA LEU A 9 29.55 -7.28 -23.12
C LEU A 9 28.37 -7.26 -22.14
N ALA A 10 28.70 -6.96 -20.89
CA ALA A 10 27.73 -6.65 -19.85
C ALA A 10 27.06 -5.32 -20.19
N ALA A 11 25.82 -5.36 -20.67
CA ALA A 11 24.97 -4.18 -20.69
C ALA A 11 24.43 -3.98 -19.27
N LEU A 12 25.07 -3.07 -18.54
CA LEU A 12 24.63 -2.60 -17.23
C LEU A 12 23.30 -1.84 -17.41
N VAL A 13 22.18 -2.51 -17.19
CA VAL A 13 20.88 -1.86 -17.02
C VAL A 13 20.82 -1.32 -15.60
N ALA A 14 21.36 -0.11 -15.40
CA ALA A 14 21.09 0.65 -14.19
C ALA A 14 19.70 1.30 -14.32
N VAL A 15 18.64 0.51 -14.14
CA VAL A 15 17.34 1.07 -13.77
C VAL A 15 17.41 1.37 -12.29
N GLY A 16 17.92 2.56 -11.96
CA GLY A 16 17.75 3.10 -10.61
C GLY A 16 16.26 3.38 -10.37
N PRO A 17 15.73 3.12 -9.17
CA PRO A 17 14.41 3.60 -8.82
C PRO A 17 14.39 5.13 -8.97
N ALA A 18 13.48 5.63 -9.80
CA ALA A 18 13.14 7.05 -9.81
C ALA A 18 12.39 7.34 -8.51
N PHE A 19 13.13 7.73 -7.46
CA PHE A 19 12.52 8.34 -6.29
C PHE A 19 11.96 9.70 -6.73
N ALA A 20 10.63 9.82 -6.75
CA ALA A 20 9.98 11.12 -6.73
C ALA A 20 10.29 11.77 -5.39
N ALA A 21 11.43 12.46 -5.31
CA ALA A 21 11.77 13.33 -4.19
C ALA A 21 11.15 14.70 -4.48
N ASP A 22 9.85 14.81 -4.20
CA ASP A 22 9.23 16.12 -4.04
C ASP A 22 9.09 16.37 -2.54
N LYS A 23 10.09 17.07 -1.97
CA LYS A 23 10.07 17.54 -0.59
C LYS A 23 9.60 18.98 -0.62
N HIS A 24 8.32 19.19 -0.34
CA HIS A 24 7.77 20.51 -0.12
C HIS A 24 7.54 20.70 1.39
N ASP A 25 8.37 21.54 1.98
CA ASP A 25 8.24 22.00 3.35
C ASP A 25 6.86 22.64 3.61
N HIS A 26 6.24 22.21 4.71
CA HIS A 26 5.16 22.87 5.47
C HIS A 26 3.70 22.71 4.99
N ALA A 27 3.09 21.56 5.27
CA ALA A 27 1.74 21.43 5.85
C ALA A 27 1.42 19.94 6.02
N HIS A 28 1.30 19.45 7.26
CA HIS A 28 0.72 18.14 7.61
C HIS A 28 0.80 17.07 6.50
N GLU A 29 2.01 16.65 6.11
CA GLU A 29 2.11 15.56 5.14
C GLU A 29 1.62 14.27 5.81
N HIS A 30 0.47 13.78 5.36
CA HIS A 30 -0.11 12.52 5.81
C HIS A 30 0.60 11.37 5.07
N GLU A 31 1.84 11.10 5.48
CA GLU A 31 2.70 10.08 4.87
C GLU A 31 2.13 8.66 5.08
N SER A 32 2.34 7.78 4.10
CA SER A 32 2.05 6.36 4.25
C SER A 32 3.01 5.73 5.28
N MET A 33 2.49 5.20 6.38
CA MET A 33 3.33 4.55 7.41
C MET A 33 3.52 3.05 7.16
N HIS A 34 2.68 2.47 6.31
CA HIS A 34 2.61 1.03 6.02
C HIS A 34 2.82 0.73 4.53
N GLY A 35 3.13 1.75 3.72
CA GLY A 35 3.29 1.65 2.27
C GLY A 35 1.97 1.55 1.51
N GLY A 36 0.87 2.03 2.11
CA GLY A 36 -0.46 2.08 1.50
C GLY A 36 -0.78 3.42 0.83
N LEU A 37 -1.97 3.49 0.24
CA LEU A 37 -2.56 4.74 -0.23
C LEU A 37 -3.19 5.48 0.96
N VAL A 38 -2.81 6.73 1.19
CA VAL A 38 -3.37 7.56 2.26
C VAL A 38 -4.37 8.56 1.70
N VAL A 39 -5.52 8.67 2.36
CA VAL A 39 -6.52 9.73 2.12
C VAL A 39 -6.97 10.29 3.45
N GLU A 40 -7.00 11.61 3.56
CA GLU A 40 -7.58 12.31 4.70
C GLU A 40 -9.08 12.51 4.51
N VAL A 41 -9.87 12.20 5.54
CA VAL A 41 -11.30 12.48 5.60
C VAL A 41 -11.60 13.24 6.88
N LYS A 42 -11.94 14.54 6.73
CA LYS A 42 -12.03 15.53 7.82
C LYS A 42 -10.67 15.74 8.47
N ASP A 43 -10.32 14.90 9.44
CA ASP A 43 -9.07 14.94 10.21
C ASP A 43 -8.50 13.51 10.43
N VAL A 44 -9.11 12.50 9.80
CA VAL A 44 -8.72 11.10 9.92
C VAL A 44 -8.02 10.64 8.65
N ASP A 45 -6.79 10.17 8.81
CA ASP A 45 -6.05 9.45 7.79
C ASP A 45 -6.59 8.04 7.65
N LEU A 46 -6.95 7.70 6.43
CA LEU A 46 -7.27 6.35 5.99
C LEU A 46 -6.12 5.86 5.13
N GLU A 47 -5.32 4.92 5.66
CA GLU A 47 -4.26 4.26 4.90
C GLU A 47 -4.69 2.86 4.47
N LEU A 48 -4.95 2.69 3.17
CA LEU A 48 -5.30 1.43 2.54
C LEU A 48 -4.05 0.69 2.04
N VAL A 49 -3.75 -0.46 2.63
CA VAL A 49 -2.68 -1.36 2.19
C VAL A 49 -3.33 -2.58 1.52
N ALA A 50 -3.19 -2.68 0.20
CA ALA A 50 -3.74 -3.79 -0.57
C ALA A 50 -2.61 -4.72 -1.06
N LYS A 51 -2.67 -5.99 -0.66
CA LYS A 51 -1.81 -7.08 -1.11
C LYS A 51 -2.68 -8.22 -1.68
N PRO A 52 -2.12 -9.14 -2.48
CA PRO A 52 -2.88 -10.23 -3.07
C PRO A 52 -3.59 -11.14 -2.05
N ASP A 53 -3.06 -11.24 -0.83
CA ASP A 53 -3.54 -12.15 0.21
C ASP A 53 -4.20 -11.44 1.41
N VAL A 54 -3.99 -10.13 1.54
CA VAL A 54 -4.48 -9.34 2.67
C VAL A 54 -4.77 -7.90 2.25
N ILE A 55 -5.88 -7.35 2.73
CA ILE A 55 -6.21 -5.94 2.62
C ILE A 55 -6.37 -5.39 4.03
N GLN A 56 -5.69 -4.28 4.30
CA GLN A 56 -5.71 -3.60 5.58
C GLN A 56 -6.09 -2.13 5.41
N LEU A 57 -6.85 -1.61 6.36
CA LEU A 57 -7.18 -0.20 6.48
C LEU A 57 -6.75 0.28 7.87
N HIS A 58 -5.76 1.17 7.91
CA HIS A 58 -5.28 1.80 9.13
C HIS A 58 -5.93 3.18 9.26
N LEU A 59 -6.39 3.51 10.47
CA LEU A 59 -7.06 4.78 10.75
C LEU A 59 -6.20 5.57 11.74
N ARG A 60 -5.89 6.83 11.42
CA ARG A 60 -5.19 7.72 12.35
C ARG A 60 -5.85 9.09 12.43
N ASP A 61 -5.96 9.64 13.62
CA ASP A 61 -6.40 11.02 13.88
C ASP A 61 -5.17 11.83 14.29
N HIS A 62 -4.77 12.77 13.43
CA HIS A 62 -3.53 13.56 13.60
C HIS A 62 -2.30 12.69 13.97
N GLY A 63 -2.11 11.58 13.25
CA GLY A 63 -1.00 10.64 13.45
C GLY A 63 -1.18 9.65 14.61
N LYS A 64 -2.26 9.72 15.39
CA LYS A 64 -2.54 8.76 16.48
C LYS A 64 -3.48 7.66 16.01
N PRO A 65 -3.24 6.38 16.33
CA PRO A 65 -4.14 5.29 15.97
C PRO A 65 -5.56 5.51 16.51
N VAL A 66 -6.56 5.22 15.69
CA VAL A 66 -7.97 5.21 16.09
C VAL A 66 -8.34 3.81 16.58
N ASP A 67 -9.11 3.71 17.67
CA ASP A 67 -9.67 2.43 18.13
C ASP A 67 -10.76 1.94 17.16
N VAL A 68 -10.51 0.78 16.54
CA VAL A 68 -11.39 0.16 15.55
C VAL A 68 -12.10 -1.09 16.09
N THR A 69 -12.02 -1.38 17.39
CA THR A 69 -12.53 -2.63 17.99
C THR A 69 -13.99 -2.93 17.66
N ASN A 70 -14.83 -1.89 17.55
CA ASN A 70 -16.25 -2.01 17.18
C ASN A 70 -16.55 -1.49 15.76
N GLY A 71 -15.51 -1.22 14.99
CA GLY A 71 -15.60 -0.72 13.62
C GLY A 71 -15.71 -1.85 12.60
N SER A 72 -16.18 -1.49 11.40
CA SER A 72 -16.05 -2.32 10.20
C SER A 72 -15.99 -1.39 8.99
N ALA A 73 -15.47 -1.91 7.88
CA ALA A 73 -15.49 -1.21 6.61
C ALA A 73 -15.89 -2.17 5.50
N LYS A 74 -16.50 -1.63 4.44
CA LYS A 74 -16.77 -2.39 3.23
C LYS A 74 -15.98 -1.80 2.08
N LEU A 75 -15.12 -2.59 1.49
CA LEU A 75 -14.36 -2.24 0.29
C LEU A 75 -15.07 -2.80 -0.94
N THR A 76 -15.11 -2.02 -2.01
CA THR A 76 -15.52 -2.50 -3.34
C THR A 76 -14.27 -2.49 -4.22
N LEU A 77 -13.84 -3.68 -4.64
CA LEU A 77 -12.75 -3.87 -5.58
C LEU A 77 -13.35 -3.97 -6.99
N LEU A 78 -12.76 -3.22 -7.93
CA LEU A 78 -13.16 -3.21 -9.33
C LEU A 78 -11.94 -3.60 -10.18
N SER A 79 -12.09 -4.65 -10.99
CA SER A 79 -11.06 -5.11 -11.94
C SER A 79 -11.70 -5.36 -13.31
N GLY A 80 -11.57 -4.40 -14.22
CA GLY A 80 -12.27 -4.45 -15.50
C GLY A 80 -13.79 -4.45 -15.30
N THR A 81 -14.46 -5.53 -15.70
CA THR A 81 -15.90 -5.75 -15.48
C THR A 81 -16.22 -6.44 -14.17
N ASP A 82 -15.20 -6.92 -13.44
CA ASP A 82 -15.38 -7.66 -12.21
C ASP A 82 -15.55 -6.70 -11.03
N LYS A 83 -16.52 -7.01 -10.15
CA LYS A 83 -16.77 -6.32 -8.89
C LYS A 83 -16.74 -7.32 -7.75
N GLN A 84 -15.95 -7.03 -6.71
CA GLN A 84 -15.90 -7.81 -5.48
C GLN A 84 -16.14 -6.88 -4.28
N GLU A 85 -17.05 -7.27 -3.38
CA GLU A 85 -17.23 -6.60 -2.10
C GLU A 85 -16.48 -7.36 -1.01
N VAL A 86 -15.69 -6.66 -0.21
CA VAL A 86 -14.87 -7.22 0.87
C VAL A 86 -15.21 -6.51 2.17
N GLU A 87 -15.58 -7.26 3.19
CA GLU A 87 -15.79 -6.71 4.53
C GLU A 87 -14.47 -6.77 5.31
N LEU A 88 -14.01 -5.62 5.80
CA LEU A 88 -12.87 -5.50 6.69
C LEU A 88 -13.35 -5.50 8.14
N ARG A 89 -12.76 -6.38 8.95
CA ARG A 89 -13.09 -6.57 10.36
C ARG A 89 -11.91 -6.16 11.25
N PRO A 90 -12.14 -5.84 12.53
CA PRO A 90 -11.05 -5.48 13.45
C PRO A 90 -9.99 -6.58 13.56
N ALA A 91 -8.72 -6.19 13.43
CA ALA A 91 -7.55 -7.06 13.55
C ALA A 91 -6.42 -6.31 14.27
N GLY A 92 -6.57 -6.17 15.60
CA GLY A 92 -5.68 -5.33 16.40
C GLY A 92 -6.04 -3.85 16.24
N ASP A 93 -5.11 -3.07 15.73
CA ASP A 93 -5.18 -1.61 15.56
C ASP A 93 -5.66 -1.15 14.17
N ARG A 94 -6.22 -2.07 13.38
CA ARG A 94 -6.64 -1.85 11.98
C ARG A 94 -7.85 -2.69 11.62
N LEU A 95 -8.48 -2.36 10.49
CA LEU A 95 -9.47 -3.21 9.85
C LEU A 95 -8.77 -4.07 8.78
N GLU A 96 -9.07 -5.36 8.71
CA GLU A 96 -8.41 -6.31 7.83
C GLU A 96 -9.39 -7.31 7.21
N ALA A 97 -9.08 -7.74 6.00
CA ALA A 97 -9.58 -8.97 5.41
C ALA A 97 -8.43 -9.77 4.81
N LYS A 98 -8.44 -11.08 5.04
CA LYS A 98 -7.54 -12.04 4.37
C LYS A 98 -8.30 -12.77 3.29
N GLY A 99 -7.63 -13.11 2.20
CA GLY A 99 -8.28 -13.79 1.09
C GLY A 99 -7.36 -13.96 -0.11
N SER A 100 -7.96 -14.02 -1.29
CA SER A 100 -7.25 -13.92 -2.55
C SER A 100 -7.92 -12.81 -3.35
N PHE A 101 -7.23 -11.67 -3.42
CA PHE A 101 -7.67 -10.45 -4.08
C PHE A 101 -6.92 -10.32 -5.42
N LYS A 102 -7.64 -9.86 -6.43
CA LYS A 102 -7.14 -9.72 -7.81
C LYS A 102 -7.00 -8.26 -8.18
#